data_AF-A0AA43L6U9-F1
#
_entry.id   AF-A0AA43L6U9-F1
#
_cell.length_a   1.000
_cell.length_b   1.000
_cell.length_c   1.000
_cell.angle_alpha   90.00
_cell.angle_beta   90.00
_cell.angle_gamma   90.00
#
_symmetry.space_group_name_H-M   'P 1'
#
loop_
_entity.id
_entity.type
_entity.pdbx_description
1 polymer ?
#
loop_
_entity_poly.entity_id
_entity_poly.type
_entity_poly.pdbx_seq_one_letter_code
_entity_poly.pdbx_strand_id
1 'polypeptide(L)'
;MRVQEVILNENKKRYLLLDAVGVPVVPVMKYLKYLDQTGKSNNTLKTYCYALKQYFTYLEERKIDYKEVGVKDLADFVGWLRNPFESGKVTPLQQIEAKRTEKSVNLIITVVTSLYDYFFRIQETKTICR
;
A
#
# COMPACT_ATOMS: atom_id res chain seq x y z
N MET A 1 -8.83 7.22 -1.59
CA MET A 1 -8.19 6.43 -2.67
C MET A 1 -9.04 5.23 -3.11
N ARG A 2 -8.86 4.74 -4.35
CA ARG A 2 -9.57 3.55 -4.88
C ARG A 2 -8.68 2.65 -5.76
N VAL A 3 -8.97 1.35 -5.78
CA VAL A 3 -8.32 0.40 -6.70
C VAL A 3 -9.19 0.27 -7.95
N GLN A 4 -8.57 0.41 -9.12
CA GLN A 4 -9.20 0.25 -10.43
C GLN A 4 -8.59 -0.97 -11.13
N GLU A 5 -9.44 -1.90 -11.57
CA GLU A 5 -9.04 -2.97 -12.48
C GLU A 5 -9.03 -2.44 -13.92
N VAL A 6 -7.98 -2.77 -14.66
CA VAL A 6 -7.79 -2.40 -16.06
C VAL A 6 -7.50 -3.68 -16.85
N ILE A 7 -8.24 -3.87 -17.94
CA ILE A 7 -8.04 -5.00 -18.86
C ILE A 7 -7.19 -4.51 -20.02
N LEU A 8 -6.05 -5.16 -20.24
CA LEU A 8 -5.18 -4.93 -21.40
C LEU A 8 -5.48 -5.92 -22.51
N ASN A 9 -4.84 -5.71 -23.66
CA ASN A 9 -4.81 -6.64 -24.78
C ASN A 9 -4.43 -8.05 -24.27
N GLU A 10 -5.00 -9.09 -24.88
CA GLU A 10 -4.85 -10.50 -24.48
C GLU A 10 -5.49 -10.85 -23.12
N ASN A 11 -6.49 -10.09 -22.66
CA ASN A 11 -7.25 -10.38 -21.42
C ASN A 11 -6.40 -10.32 -20.13
N LYS A 12 -5.25 -9.63 -20.18
CA LYS A 12 -4.38 -9.42 -19.01
C LYS A 12 -4.97 -8.36 -18.09
N LYS A 13 -5.24 -8.73 -16.84
CA LYS A 13 -5.76 -7.84 -15.81
C LYS A 13 -4.64 -7.12 -15.08
N ARG A 14 -4.76 -5.80 -14.91
CA ARG A 14 -3.88 -4.96 -14.10
C ARG A 14 -4.68 -4.17 -13.07
N TYR A 15 -3.99 -3.74 -12.02
CA TYR A 15 -4.59 -2.99 -10.92
C TYR A 15 -3.85 -1.66 -10.75
N LEU A 16 -4.61 -0.58 -10.66
CA LEU A 16 -4.11 0.77 -10.42
C LEU A 16 -4.67 1.29 -9.10
N LEU A 17 -3.81 1.86 -8.27
CA LEU A 17 -4.24 2.67 -7.14
C LEU A 17 -4.40 4.11 -7.61
N LEU A 18 -5.60 4.64 -7.49
CA LEU A 18 -5.94 6.03 -7.81
C LEU A 18 -6.18 6.81 -6.53
N ASP A 19 -5.70 8.05 -6.49
CA ASP A 19 -5.94 8.99 -5.41
C ASP A 19 -7.39 9.52 -5.42
N ALA A 20 -7.68 10.54 -4.60
CA ALA A 20 -9.01 11.14 -4.50
C ALA A 20 -9.47 11.84 -5.79
N VAL A 21 -8.55 12.35 -6.61
CA VAL A 21 -8.85 13.04 -7.88
C VAL A 21 -8.76 12.11 -9.10
N GLY A 22 -8.51 10.81 -8.87
CA GLY A 22 -8.46 9.81 -9.93
C GLY A 22 -7.10 9.71 -10.62
N VAL A 23 -6.06 10.36 -10.09
CA VAL A 23 -4.70 10.28 -10.62
C VAL A 23 -4.01 9.03 -10.05
N PRO A 24 -3.28 8.27 -10.87
CA PRO A 24 -2.55 7.11 -10.37
C PRO A 24 -1.45 7.48 -9.38
N VAL A 25 -1.40 6.73 -8.27
CA VAL A 25 -0.30 6.80 -7.30
C VAL A 25 0.94 6.16 -7.94
N VAL A 26 1.74 7.01 -8.59
CA VAL A 26 2.94 6.63 -9.37
C VAL A 26 3.88 5.66 -8.64
N PRO A 27 4.26 5.87 -7.35
CA PRO A 27 5.13 4.91 -6.65
C PRO A 27 4.54 3.50 -6.60
N VAL A 28 3.23 3.37 -6.35
CA VAL A 28 2.52 2.09 -6.32
C VAL A 28 2.46 1.46 -7.71
N MET A 29 2.16 2.24 -8.74
CA MET A 29 2.13 1.76 -10.12
C MET A 29 3.48 1.17 -10.55
N LYS A 30 4.59 1.87 -10.25
CA LYS A 30 5.95 1.41 -10.57
C LYS A 30 6.30 0.12 -9.86
N TYR A 31 5.96 0.03 -8.57
CA TYR A 31 6.20 -1.18 -7.78
C TYR A 31 5.37 -2.38 -8.26
N LEU A 32 4.08 -2.20 -8.54
CA LEU A 32 3.24 -3.28 -9.09
C LEU A 32 3.74 -3.74 -10.47
N LYS A 33 4.23 -2.83 -11.31
CA LYS A 33 4.88 -3.17 -12.59
C LYS A 33 6.14 -4.01 -12.38
N TYR A 34 6.96 -3.68 -11.39
CA TYR A 34 8.13 -4.48 -11.02
C TYR A 34 7.74 -5.90 -10.57
N LEU A 35 6.68 -6.03 -9.76
CA LEU A 35 6.19 -7.34 -9.34
C LEU A 35 5.61 -8.17 -10.50
N ASP A 36 4.92 -7.53 -11.44
CA ASP A 36 4.43 -8.16 -12.67
C ASP A 36 5.61 -8.72 -13.48
N GLN A 37 6.68 -7.93 -13.67
CA GLN A 37 7.89 -8.33 -14.38
C GLN A 37 8.68 -9.44 -13.69
N THR A 38 8.57 -9.57 -12.36
CA THR A 38 9.22 -10.65 -11.59
C THR A 38 8.34 -11.90 -11.46
N GLY A 39 7.20 -11.97 -12.16
CA GLY A 39 6.37 -13.17 -12.27
C GLY A 39 5.34 -13.35 -11.16
N LYS A 40 4.98 -12.30 -10.39
CA LYS A 40 3.89 -12.40 -9.41
C LYS A 40 2.55 -12.57 -10.11
N SER A 41 1.71 -13.46 -9.59
CA SER A 41 0.37 -13.72 -10.16
C SER A 41 -0.54 -12.49 -10.08
N ASN A 42 -1.53 -12.40 -10.98
CA ASN A 42 -2.54 -11.34 -10.98
C ASN A 42 -3.31 -11.24 -9.65
N ASN A 43 -3.61 -12.37 -9.00
CA ASN A 43 -4.27 -12.38 -7.69
C ASN A 43 -3.37 -11.80 -6.59
N THR A 44 -2.06 -12.06 -6.67
CA THR A 44 -1.07 -11.45 -5.78
C THR A 44 -1.00 -9.94 -6.02
N LEU A 45 -0.93 -9.49 -7.28
CA LEU A 45 -0.90 -8.07 -7.63
C LEU A 45 -2.16 -7.34 -7.15
N LYS A 46 -3.34 -7.97 -7.30
CA LYS A 46 -4.61 -7.46 -6.76
C LYS A 46 -4.50 -7.24 -5.26
N THR A 47 -4.14 -8.30 -4.54
CA THR A 47 -4.00 -8.31 -3.08
C THR A 47 -3.03 -7.22 -2.61
N TYR A 48 -1.88 -7.10 -3.28
CA TYR A 48 -0.86 -6.10 -2.97
C TYR A 48 -1.38 -4.68 -3.23
N CYS A 49 -2.10 -4.44 -4.32
CA CYS A 49 -2.70 -3.15 -4.60
C CYS A 49 -3.70 -2.72 -3.50
N TYR A 50 -4.50 -3.67 -2.96
CA TYR A 50 -5.41 -3.38 -1.84
C TYR A 50 -4.67 -3.14 -0.52
N ALA A 51 -3.59 -3.88 -0.25
CA ALA A 51 -2.73 -3.61 0.90
C ALA A 51 -2.10 -2.20 0.81
N LEU A 52 -1.57 -1.84 -0.35
CA LEU A 52 -1.01 -0.51 -0.60
C LEU A 52 -2.07 0.59 -0.53
N LYS A 53 -3.32 0.32 -0.93
CA LYS A 53 -4.43 1.27 -0.72
C LYS A 53 -4.56 1.63 0.76
N GLN A 54 -4.52 0.65 1.68
CA GLN A 54 -4.62 0.92 3.12
C GLN A 54 -3.49 1.82 3.59
N TYR A 55 -2.27 1.49 3.19
CA TYR A 55 -1.09 2.23 3.57
C TYR A 55 -1.09 3.69 3.07
N PHE A 56 -1.35 3.90 1.78
CA PHE A 56 -1.38 5.25 1.21
C PHE A 56 -2.58 6.08 1.70
N THR A 57 -3.69 5.43 2.06
CA THR A 57 -4.81 6.13 2.74
C THR A 57 -4.39 6.62 4.12
N TYR A 58 -3.69 5.78 4.90
CA TYR A 58 -3.12 6.19 6.18
C TYR A 58 -2.15 7.38 6.04
N LEU A 59 -1.23 7.33 5.06
CA LEU A 59 -0.30 8.43 4.81
C LEU A 59 -1.02 9.73 4.44
N GLU A 60 -2.05 9.65 3.59
CA GLU A 60 -2.88 10.80 3.20
C GLU A 60 -3.63 11.39 4.41
N GLU A 61 -4.22 10.56 5.27
CA GLU A 61 -4.89 11.00 6.50
C GLU A 61 -3.94 11.71 7.47
N ARG A 62 -2.70 11.22 7.58
CA ARG A 62 -1.67 11.77 8.47
C ARG A 62 -0.82 12.86 7.83
N LYS A 63 -1.00 13.14 6.54
CA LYS A 63 -0.21 14.09 5.74
C LYS A 63 1.30 13.78 5.77
N ILE A 64 1.65 12.51 5.68
CA ILE A 64 3.04 12.02 5.67
C ILE A 64 3.47 11.73 4.23
N ASP A 65 4.61 12.25 3.79
CA ASP A 65 5.22 11.82 2.53
C ASP A 65 5.81 10.41 2.71
N TYR A 66 5.47 9.49 1.82
CA TYR A 66 6.01 8.13 1.82
C TYR A 66 7.55 8.07 1.77
N LYS A 67 8.23 9.13 1.34
CA LYS A 67 9.70 9.20 1.35
C LYS A 67 10.29 9.53 2.71
N GLU A 68 9.49 10.11 3.61
CA GLU A 68 9.92 10.61 4.92
C GLU A 68 9.48 9.68 6.06
N VAL A 69 8.84 8.56 5.73
CA VAL A 69 8.32 7.59 6.69
C VAL A 69 9.45 7.00 7.53
N GLY A 70 9.34 7.16 8.85
CA GLY A 70 10.22 6.55 9.83
C GLY A 70 9.62 5.31 10.49
N VAL A 71 10.41 4.69 11.37
CA VAL A 71 10.00 3.52 12.15
C VAL A 71 8.75 3.80 13.00
N LYS A 72 8.66 5.01 13.56
CA LYS A 72 7.50 5.44 14.36
C LYS A 72 6.21 5.44 13.54
N ASP A 73 6.24 5.96 12.31
CA ASP A 73 5.06 6.02 11.44
C ASP A 73 4.61 4.61 11.04
N LEU A 74 5.54 3.69 10.83
CA LEU A 74 5.21 2.28 10.59
C LEU A 74 4.57 1.61 11.82
N ALA A 75 5.04 1.91 13.03
CA ALA A 75 4.41 1.42 14.26
C ALA A 75 2.99 1.99 14.44
N ASP A 76 2.83 3.30 14.21
CA ASP A 76 1.53 3.98 14.25
C ASP A 76 0.57 3.43 13.18
N PHE A 77 1.08 3.06 12.00
CA PHE A 77 0.31 2.40 10.94
C PHE A 77 -0.24 1.04 11.37
N VAL A 78 0.54 0.22 12.12
CA VAL A 78 0.04 -1.05 12.65
C VAL A 78 -1.12 -0.81 13.63
N GLY A 79 -1.01 0.22 14.48
CA GLY A 79 -2.12 0.65 15.33
C GLY A 79 -3.35 1.09 14.53
N TRP A 80 -3.14 1.86 13.46
CA TRP A 80 -4.20 2.29 12.55
C TRP A 80 -4.90 1.12 11.86
N LEU A 81 -4.18 0.07 11.45
CA LEU A 81 -4.78 -1.13 10.83
C LEU A 81 -5.71 -1.91 11.78
N ARG A 82 -5.36 -1.94 13.07
CA ARG A 82 -6.15 -2.60 14.11
C ARG A 82 -7.37 -1.79 14.54
N ASN A 83 -7.40 -0.49 14.21
CA ASN A 83 -8.52 0.37 14.53
C ASN A 83 -9.78 -0.08 13.74
N PRO A 84 -10.91 -0.38 14.44
CA PRO A 84 -12.14 -0.79 13.77
C PRO A 84 -12.85 0.35 13.00
N PHE A 85 -12.48 1.62 13.19
CA PHE A 85 -13.09 2.75 12.48
C PHE A 85 -12.30 3.16 11.24
N GLU A 86 -12.99 3.30 10.11
CA GLU A 86 -12.42 3.82 8.85
C GLU A 86 -12.17 5.33 8.88
N SER A 87 -12.71 6.04 9.86
CA SER A 87 -12.49 7.47 10.06
C SER A 87 -11.95 7.71 11.46
N GLY A 88 -10.73 8.22 11.58
CA GLY A 88 -10.08 8.57 12.85
C GLY A 88 -10.76 9.68 13.68
N LYS A 89 -12.01 10.05 13.35
CA LYS A 89 -12.83 11.05 14.04
C LYS A 89 -13.78 10.48 15.10
N VAL A 90 -13.84 9.15 15.26
CA VAL A 90 -14.78 8.53 16.19
C VAL A 90 -14.01 7.58 17.12
N THR A 91 -13.96 7.94 18.39
CA THR A 91 -13.48 7.05 19.47
C THR A 91 -14.71 6.35 20.05
N PRO A 92 -14.77 5.02 20.06
CA PRO A 92 -15.89 4.33 20.66
C PRO A 92 -15.75 4.31 22.17
N LEU A 93 -16.89 4.37 22.86
CA LEU A 93 -16.99 4.18 24.31
C LEU A 93 -16.88 2.69 24.71
N GLN A 94 -16.84 1.76 23.75
CA GLN A 94 -16.76 0.31 23.95
C GLN A 94 -15.58 -0.31 23.18
N GLN A 95 -14.96 -1.35 23.73
CA GLN A 95 -14.01 -2.21 23.01
C GLN A 95 -14.75 -2.87 21.84
N ILE A 96 -14.48 -2.40 20.63
CA ILE A 96 -14.96 -3.05 19.41
C ILE A 96 -13.90 -4.03 18.95
N GLU A 97 -14.32 -5.24 18.56
CA GLU A 97 -13.44 -6.25 17.98
C GLU A 97 -12.70 -5.69 16.76
N ALA A 98 -11.42 -6.06 16.62
CA ALA A 98 -10.61 -5.62 15.50
C ALA A 98 -11.26 -6.06 14.17
N LYS A 99 -11.52 -5.10 13.27
CA LYS A 99 -12.15 -5.37 11.96
C LYS A 99 -11.32 -6.29 11.07
N ARG A 100 -10.01 -6.42 11.32
CA ARG A 100 -9.06 -7.17 10.49
C ARG A 100 -8.44 -8.30 11.29
N THR A 101 -8.31 -9.46 10.64
CA THR A 101 -7.56 -10.59 11.19
C THR A 101 -6.06 -10.27 11.22
N GLU A 102 -5.33 -10.81 12.20
CA GLU A 102 -3.87 -10.65 12.28
C GLU A 102 -3.16 -11.14 10.99
N LYS A 103 -3.71 -12.16 10.31
CA LYS A 103 -3.22 -12.59 8.99
C LYS A 103 -3.26 -11.47 7.94
N SER A 104 -4.34 -10.68 7.93
CA SER A 104 -4.50 -9.56 7.00
C SER A 104 -3.55 -8.42 7.35
N VAL A 105 -3.40 -8.12 8.64
CA VAL A 105 -2.44 -7.10 9.12
C VAL A 105 -1.02 -7.47 8.71
N ASN A 106 -0.59 -8.71 8.97
CA ASN A 106 0.74 -9.20 8.61
C ASN A 106 0.99 -9.13 7.11
N LEU A 107 0.01 -9.52 6.29
CA LEU A 107 0.10 -9.39 4.83
C LEU A 107 0.30 -7.94 4.41
N ILE A 108 -0.44 -6.99 4.98
CA ILE A 108 -0.31 -5.57 4.64
C ILE A 108 1.09 -5.08 5.02
N ILE A 109 1.58 -5.41 6.21
CA ILE A 109 2.93 -5.05 6.67
C ILE A 109 3.98 -5.62 5.71
N THR A 110 3.90 -6.91 5.36
CA THR A 110 4.83 -7.54 4.41
C THR A 110 4.86 -6.81 3.07
N VAL A 111 3.70 -6.42 2.53
CA VAL A 111 3.63 -5.67 1.28
C VAL A 111 4.29 -4.30 1.42
N VAL A 112 4.01 -3.58 2.50
CA VAL A 112 4.63 -2.26 2.76
C VAL A 112 6.14 -2.36 2.92
N THR A 113 6.65 -3.33 3.69
CA THR A 113 8.10 -3.56 3.82
C THR A 113 8.73 -3.82 2.46
N SER A 114 8.14 -4.71 1.65
CA SER A 114 8.69 -5.02 0.33
C SER A 114 8.61 -3.86 -0.67
N LEU A 115 7.69 -2.91 -0.49
CA LEU A 115 7.65 -1.65 -1.24
C LEU A 115 8.87 -0.77 -0.89
N TYR A 116 9.18 -0.64 0.40
CA TYR A 116 10.34 0.13 0.85
C TYR A 116 11.66 -0.53 0.46
N ASP A 117 11.74 -1.85 0.50
CA ASP A 117 12.90 -2.59 -0.04
C ASP A 117 13.09 -2.29 -1.53
N TYR A 118 11.99 -2.22 -2.30
CA TYR A 118 12.03 -1.82 -3.70
C TYR A 118 12.51 -0.37 -3.85
N PHE A 119 12.00 0.58 -3.05
CA PHE A 119 12.45 1.97 -3.08
C PHE A 119 13.93 2.14 -2.73
N PHE A 120 14.44 1.34 -1.80
CA PHE A 120 15.85 1.35 -1.42
C PHE A 120 16.72 0.86 -2.59
N ARG A 121 16.39 -0.29 -3.19
CA ARG A 121 17.14 -0.87 -4.33
C ARG A 121 17.17 0.04 -5.56
N ILE A 122 16.07 0.72 -5.89
CA ILE A 122 16.04 1.67 -7.02
C ILE A 122 16.83 2.96 -6.75
N GLN A 123 17.05 3.32 -5.47
CA GLN A 123 17.88 4.46 -5.11
C GLN A 123 19.35 4.08 -5.20
N GLU A 124 19.75 2.92 -4.65
CA GLU A 124 21.13 2.42 -4.74
C GLU A 124 21.61 2.28 -6.18
N THR A 125 20.78 1.74 -7.07
CA THR A 125 21.12 1.60 -8.50
C THR A 125 21.35 2.94 -9.21
N LYS A 126 20.67 4.02 -8.80
CA LYS A 126 20.93 5.36 -9.35
C LYS A 126 22.22 5.99 -8.83
N THR A 127 22.66 5.61 -7.64
CA THR A 127 23.91 6.10 -7.04
C THR A 127 25.12 5.41 -7.64
N ILE A 128 25.03 4.11 -7.99
CA ILE A 128 26.13 3.35 -8.60
C ILE A 128 26.37 3.76 -10.07
N CYS A 129 25.33 4.17 -10.80
CA CYS A 129 25.45 4.59 -12.20
C CYS A 129 25.78 6.10 -12.37
N ARG A 130 26.26 6.76 -11.32
CA ARG A 130 26.77 8.14 -11.35
C ARG A 130 28.26 8.15 -11.01
#